data_AF-A0A1D1XE34-F1
#
_entry.id   AF-A0A1D1XE34-F1
#
_cell.length_a   1.000
_cell.length_b   1.000
_cell.length_c   1.000
_cell.angle_alpha   90.00
_cell.angle_beta   90.00
_cell.angle_gamma   90.00
#
_symmetry.space_group_name_H-M   'P 1'
#
loop_
_entity.id
_entity.type
_entity.pdbx_description
1 polymer ?
#
loop_
_entity_poly.entity_id
_entity_poly.type
_entity_poly.pdbx_seq_one_letter_code
_entity_poly.pdbx_strand_id
1 'polypeptide(L)'
;LISSSSSTTLQRPNASDWSYSLSPPPSRLVLPFSTSCNSSHLARPDQLPRAPRPRRCHHPLSPPSASNSPLFLLFFPTGHLSLSLSLSSAHTHTHTEVSMDLLDAGHRSFHVAAAAVCLLVALLPWVLRLLLGGGRRREGRGRRPPVAGTVLHMLKNFRRLHDYLTDISRRHKTFRMLDHYRSHIYTVDPANLEYFLKTNFENYGKGPFFSEILTDLLGDGIFVVDGEKWRHQRKVASHEFSTKVLRDSSSAVFRKNGAKLARVLSEAAVSGKIFDIQELLMKCTLDSIFEVGFGLDLDTLSGLSKGSSTDAFAFAEAFDGSGSLTLRRALDVSWKIKRLLNVGSEATLKKNLEVIDGFVYKLIRRKRMQIAKQPRDSINKQDILSRFLMESEVDTGNLSDKYLRDIVLSFIMAGRDTTASTLSWFFYMMCKHPAMQEEVAQEVKEATETSEHIPVETFMEHLSEKALNKMQYLHAALTETLRLYPAVPVDAKFCFSDDTLPDGFTVKRGDMVNYQPYAMGRMRHLWGEDAEEFRPERWLDDDGIFQPESPFKFAAFQSGPRICLGKDFAYRQMKILAATLLHSFVFKLSDEQKVVNYKTMLTLQIDGGLRLSASHR
;
A
#
# COMPACT_ATOMS: atom_id res chain seq x y z
N LEU A 1 -23.84 35.52 53.11
CA LEU A 1 -24.67 36.69 52.76
C LEU A 1 -23.95 37.46 51.64
N ILE A 2 -24.64 37.74 50.53
CA ILE A 2 -24.45 38.88 49.60
C ILE A 2 -22.98 39.07 49.10
N SER A 3 -22.55 38.44 48.01
CA SER A 3 -22.83 38.71 46.58
C SER A 3 -22.11 39.91 45.96
N SER A 4 -21.41 39.68 44.85
CA SER A 4 -21.51 40.51 43.64
C SER A 4 -21.10 39.68 42.42
N SER A 5 -21.73 39.97 41.28
CA SER A 5 -21.65 39.21 40.03
C SER A 5 -20.77 39.91 39.00
N SER A 6 -20.08 39.14 38.17
CA SER A 6 -19.83 39.57 36.78
C SER A 6 -19.80 38.35 35.85
N SER A 7 -20.63 38.42 34.82
CA SER A 7 -20.76 37.42 33.75
C SER A 7 -19.86 37.80 32.59
N THR A 8 -19.10 36.84 32.03
CA THR A 8 -18.45 37.03 30.74
C THR A 8 -18.60 35.78 29.87
N THR A 9 -18.99 36.02 28.61
CA THR A 9 -19.49 35.02 27.68
C THR A 9 -18.39 34.13 27.10
N LEU A 10 -18.56 32.81 27.17
CA LEU A 10 -17.69 31.83 26.52
C LEU A 10 -17.90 31.85 24.99
N GLN A 11 -17.02 32.55 24.27
CA GLN A 11 -16.88 32.40 22.82
C GLN A 11 -16.04 31.16 22.48
N ARG A 12 -16.56 30.33 21.55
CA ARG A 12 -15.83 29.21 20.95
C ARG A 12 -14.75 29.74 19.98
N PRO A 13 -13.53 29.19 19.96
CA PRO A 13 -12.60 29.44 18.86
C PRO A 13 -13.12 28.74 17.60
N ASN A 14 -13.32 29.50 16.51
CA ASN A 14 -13.54 28.92 15.19
C ASN A 14 -12.21 28.39 14.63
N ALA A 15 -12.26 27.22 13.99
CA ALA A 15 -11.13 26.66 13.25
C ALA A 15 -11.19 27.06 11.78
N SER A 16 -10.34 27.99 11.36
CA SER A 16 -10.00 28.26 9.96
C SER A 16 -8.61 28.87 9.85
N ASP A 17 -7.97 28.66 8.70
CA ASP A 17 -6.75 29.32 8.22
C ASP A 17 -5.42 28.99 8.93
N TRP A 18 -4.79 27.89 8.47
CA TRP A 18 -3.33 27.77 8.40
C TRP A 18 -2.93 27.44 6.95
N SER A 19 -2.79 28.48 6.13
CA SER A 19 -2.21 28.40 4.79
C SER A 19 -0.70 28.65 4.87
N TYR A 20 0.10 27.72 4.31
CA TYR A 20 1.55 27.89 4.24
C TYR A 20 1.91 28.98 3.22
N SER A 21 2.28 30.15 3.71
CA SER A 21 2.82 31.27 2.93
C SER A 21 4.33 31.11 2.74
N LEU A 22 4.77 30.92 1.49
CA LEU A 22 6.19 31.00 1.12
C LEU A 22 6.59 32.47 1.00
N SER A 23 7.43 32.95 1.92
CA SER A 23 8.05 34.28 1.84
C SER A 23 9.34 34.24 1.00
N PRO A 24 9.58 35.19 0.09
CA PRO A 24 10.80 35.24 -0.72
C PRO A 24 12.00 35.85 0.05
N PRO A 25 13.25 35.61 -0.38
CA PRO A 25 14.44 36.17 0.26
C PRO A 25 14.61 37.68 -0.01
N PRO A 26 15.33 38.42 0.86
CA PRO A 26 15.49 39.87 0.75
C PRO A 26 16.57 40.27 -0.27
N SER A 27 16.45 41.47 -0.83
CA SER A 27 17.39 42.05 -1.79
C SER A 27 17.84 43.48 -1.44
N ARG A 28 19.16 43.69 -1.39
CA ARG A 28 19.95 44.95 -1.28
C ARG A 28 21.40 44.58 -1.66
N LEU A 29 22.27 45.33 -2.35
CA LEU A 29 22.37 46.69 -2.97
C LEU A 29 23.19 46.51 -4.29
N VAL A 30 22.96 47.19 -5.44
CA VAL A 30 23.27 48.61 -5.80
C VAL A 30 24.79 48.89 -5.67
N LEU A 31 25.61 49.30 -6.67
CA LEU A 31 25.53 49.85 -8.05
C LEU A 31 26.97 49.76 -8.68
N PRO A 32 27.37 50.45 -9.79
CA PRO A 32 26.81 50.59 -11.15
C PRO A 32 27.84 50.28 -12.27
N PHE A 33 27.42 50.24 -13.55
CA PHE A 33 28.12 50.98 -14.63
C PHE A 33 27.18 51.24 -15.84
N SER A 34 27.38 52.39 -16.49
CA SER A 34 26.56 52.97 -17.57
C SER A 34 26.87 52.38 -18.95
N THR A 35 25.89 52.21 -19.85
CA THR A 35 25.53 53.10 -20.99
C THR A 35 24.72 52.24 -22.00
N SER A 36 23.92 52.69 -22.97
CA SER A 36 23.21 53.96 -23.27
C SER A 36 22.29 53.73 -24.50
N CYS A 37 21.26 54.57 -24.68
CA CYS A 37 20.44 54.72 -25.91
C CYS A 37 19.49 53.57 -26.35
N ASN A 38 18.43 53.84 -27.14
CA ASN A 38 17.47 54.96 -27.18
C ASN A 38 16.27 54.58 -28.07
N SER A 39 15.20 55.39 -28.08
CA SER A 39 14.04 55.38 -29.01
C SER A 39 13.12 54.14 -29.01
N SER A 40 11.78 54.15 -29.09
CA SER A 40 10.65 55.11 -29.04
C SER A 40 9.69 54.91 -30.22
N HIS A 41 8.45 54.46 -29.96
CA HIS A 41 7.19 54.78 -30.69
C HIS A 41 6.04 54.14 -29.87
N LEU A 42 5.15 54.87 -29.18
CA LEU A 42 4.01 55.73 -29.59
C LEU A 42 2.69 54.99 -29.98
N ALA A 43 1.58 55.45 -29.35
CA ALA A 43 0.15 55.32 -29.71
C ALA A 43 -0.72 54.11 -29.24
N ARG A 44 -1.39 54.33 -28.09
CA ARG A 44 -2.81 54.09 -27.67
C ARG A 44 -3.89 53.73 -28.74
N PRO A 45 -5.15 53.37 -28.36
CA PRO A 45 -5.65 52.58 -27.21
C PRO A 45 -6.85 51.61 -27.58
N ASP A 46 -7.61 51.18 -26.57
CA ASP A 46 -9.00 50.64 -26.59
C ASP A 46 -9.31 49.28 -27.26
N GLN A 47 -9.66 48.27 -26.45
CA GLN A 47 -11.06 47.85 -26.24
C GLN A 47 -11.18 46.70 -25.21
N LEU A 48 -12.09 46.88 -24.23
CA LEU A 48 -12.56 45.85 -23.30
C LEU A 48 -13.85 45.21 -23.82
N PRO A 49 -14.08 43.91 -23.59
CA PRO A 49 -15.40 43.52 -23.12
C PRO A 49 -15.45 42.44 -22.02
N ARG A 50 -16.02 42.88 -20.88
CA ARG A 50 -17.10 42.23 -20.09
C ARG A 50 -17.01 40.72 -19.74
N ALA A 51 -16.92 40.47 -18.44
CA ALA A 51 -17.29 39.20 -17.82
C ALA A 51 -18.82 38.95 -17.82
N PRO A 52 -19.30 37.69 -17.86
CA PRO A 52 -20.70 37.35 -17.68
C PRO A 52 -21.10 37.21 -16.19
N ARG A 53 -22.28 37.73 -15.82
CA ARG A 53 -22.96 37.47 -14.54
C ARG A 53 -23.97 36.31 -14.67
N PRO A 54 -24.38 35.66 -13.55
CA PRO A 54 -25.03 34.35 -13.60
C PRO A 54 -26.50 34.39 -14.03
N ARG A 55 -26.97 33.30 -14.65
CA ARG A 55 -28.41 33.07 -14.93
C ARG A 55 -29.06 32.18 -13.86
N ARG A 56 -30.33 32.47 -13.59
CA ARG A 56 -31.18 31.84 -12.56
C ARG A 56 -31.74 30.48 -13.00
N CYS A 57 -32.19 29.72 -11.99
CA CYS A 57 -32.89 28.44 -12.08
C CYS A 57 -34.21 28.53 -12.88
N HIS A 58 -34.61 27.39 -13.46
CA HIS A 58 -36.00 27.10 -13.84
C HIS A 58 -36.33 25.62 -13.55
N HIS A 59 -37.50 25.38 -12.96
CA HIS A 59 -38.15 24.06 -12.86
C HIS A 59 -38.86 23.69 -14.18
N PRO A 60 -39.12 22.38 -14.37
CA PRO A 60 -40.49 21.87 -14.53
C PRO A 60 -40.77 20.72 -13.54
N LEU A 61 -41.95 20.54 -12.92
CA LEU A 61 -43.32 20.32 -13.43
C LEU A 61 -43.55 18.94 -14.10
N SER A 62 -44.32 18.09 -13.39
CA SER A 62 -45.13 16.95 -13.88
C SER A 62 -46.33 17.46 -14.75
N PRO A 63 -47.28 16.65 -15.30
CA PRO A 63 -47.65 15.22 -15.12
C PRO A 63 -47.68 14.47 -16.50
N PRO A 64 -48.54 13.49 -16.89
CA PRO A 64 -49.59 12.70 -16.21
C PRO A 64 -49.57 11.16 -16.49
N SER A 65 -50.72 10.49 -16.30
CA SER A 65 -51.01 9.05 -16.41
C SER A 65 -51.89 8.67 -17.63
N ALA A 66 -51.73 7.45 -18.19
CA ALA A 66 -52.79 6.42 -18.36
C ALA A 66 -52.54 5.37 -19.48
N SER A 67 -52.84 4.10 -19.16
CA SER A 67 -53.33 2.99 -20.03
C SER A 67 -52.74 2.74 -21.45
N ASN A 68 -52.07 1.59 -21.64
CA ASN A 68 -52.75 0.32 -22.00
C ASN A 68 -51.80 -0.89 -22.09
N SER A 69 -52.32 -2.07 -21.74
CA SER A 69 -51.65 -3.38 -21.75
C SER A 69 -51.82 -4.10 -23.12
N PRO A 70 -51.29 -5.33 -23.37
CA PRO A 70 -51.71 -6.57 -22.68
C PRO A 70 -50.58 -7.52 -22.22
N LEU A 71 -50.91 -8.39 -21.25
CA LEU A 71 -50.14 -9.59 -20.88
C LEU A 71 -50.41 -10.75 -21.85
N PHE A 72 -49.51 -11.74 -21.85
CA PHE A 72 -49.91 -13.14 -21.95
C PHE A 72 -49.21 -13.98 -20.87
N LEU A 73 -49.99 -14.86 -20.23
CA LEU A 73 -49.59 -15.78 -19.17
C LEU A 73 -49.22 -17.16 -19.75
N LEU A 74 -48.30 -17.89 -19.11
CA LEU A 74 -48.34 -19.35 -19.10
C LEU A 74 -48.04 -19.90 -17.69
N PHE A 75 -48.77 -20.96 -17.35
CA PHE A 75 -48.87 -21.55 -16.02
C PHE A 75 -47.76 -22.58 -15.74
N PHE A 76 -47.44 -22.75 -14.45
CA PHE A 76 -46.96 -24.02 -13.89
C PHE A 76 -48.07 -24.63 -13.03
N PRO A 77 -48.25 -25.96 -13.08
CA PRO A 77 -48.77 -26.72 -11.95
C PRO A 77 -47.78 -27.78 -11.46
N THR A 78 -47.88 -28.08 -10.17
CA THR A 78 -47.11 -29.09 -9.43
C THR A 78 -47.65 -30.50 -9.64
N GLY A 79 -46.79 -31.51 -9.46
CA GLY A 79 -47.21 -32.93 -9.44
C GLY A 79 -46.21 -33.82 -8.69
N HIS A 80 -46.56 -34.21 -7.47
CA HIS A 80 -45.87 -35.28 -6.72
C HIS A 80 -46.29 -36.64 -7.28
N LEU A 81 -45.35 -37.58 -7.42
CA LEU A 81 -45.63 -39.01 -7.18
C LEU A 81 -44.35 -39.82 -7.00
N SER A 82 -44.16 -40.34 -5.79
CA SER A 82 -43.19 -41.36 -5.43
C SER A 82 -43.77 -42.75 -5.69
N LEU A 83 -43.00 -43.67 -6.25
CA LEU A 83 -43.36 -45.10 -6.28
C LEU A 83 -42.12 -46.00 -6.15
N SER A 84 -42.36 -47.18 -5.59
CA SER A 84 -41.37 -48.04 -4.93
C SER A 84 -40.69 -49.06 -5.83
N LEU A 85 -39.48 -49.45 -5.43
CA LEU A 85 -38.78 -50.64 -5.89
C LEU A 85 -39.60 -51.91 -5.64
N SER A 86 -39.54 -52.85 -6.59
CA SER A 86 -39.74 -54.29 -6.36
C SER A 86 -38.73 -55.05 -7.21
N LEU A 87 -38.10 -56.09 -6.64
CA LEU A 87 -37.15 -56.94 -7.35
C LEU A 87 -37.89 -58.04 -8.12
N SER A 88 -37.39 -58.39 -9.31
CA SER A 88 -37.23 -59.81 -9.68
C SER A 88 -36.14 -60.01 -10.74
N SER A 89 -35.63 -61.24 -10.79
CA SER A 89 -34.44 -61.71 -11.51
C SER A 89 -34.68 -61.98 -13.01
N ALA A 90 -33.67 -61.76 -13.86
CA ALA A 90 -33.03 -62.82 -14.67
C ALA A 90 -31.90 -62.28 -15.59
N HIS A 91 -30.93 -63.15 -15.93
CA HIS A 91 -29.75 -62.85 -16.74
C HIS A 91 -30.02 -62.49 -18.22
N THR A 92 -29.19 -61.62 -18.80
CA THR A 92 -28.31 -61.99 -19.94
C THR A 92 -27.15 -61.01 -20.21
N HIS A 93 -25.94 -61.55 -20.13
CA HIS A 93 -24.68 -61.21 -20.80
C HIS A 93 -24.51 -59.93 -21.65
N THR A 94 -23.58 -59.07 -21.17
CA THR A 94 -22.39 -58.57 -21.88
C THR A 94 -22.53 -58.22 -23.38
N HIS A 95 -22.83 -56.96 -23.70
CA HIS A 95 -22.34 -56.29 -24.92
C HIS A 95 -22.44 -54.75 -24.94
N THR A 96 -23.06 -54.11 -23.93
CA THR A 96 -23.42 -52.68 -23.94
C THR A 96 -22.42 -51.72 -23.28
N GLU A 97 -21.58 -52.18 -22.34
CA GLU A 97 -20.68 -51.28 -21.58
C GLU A 97 -19.59 -50.64 -22.47
N VAL A 98 -18.99 -51.41 -23.38
CA VAL A 98 -17.91 -50.93 -24.28
C VAL A 98 -18.37 -49.76 -25.17
N SER A 99 -19.63 -49.76 -25.61
CA SER A 99 -20.20 -48.66 -26.39
C SER A 99 -20.41 -47.39 -25.58
N MET A 100 -20.67 -47.51 -24.27
CA MET A 100 -20.91 -46.36 -23.40
C MET A 100 -19.60 -45.64 -23.05
N ASP A 101 -18.53 -46.39 -22.79
CA ASP A 101 -17.18 -45.83 -22.56
C ASP A 101 -16.60 -45.18 -23.83
N LEU A 102 -16.85 -45.76 -25.02
CA LEU A 102 -16.46 -45.15 -26.29
C LEU A 102 -17.23 -43.85 -26.58
N LEU A 103 -18.51 -43.77 -26.19
CA LEU A 103 -19.32 -42.55 -26.31
C LEU A 103 -18.88 -41.46 -25.32
N ASP A 104 -18.55 -41.80 -24.07
CA ASP A 104 -18.04 -40.81 -23.10
C ASP A 104 -16.61 -40.35 -23.43
N ALA A 105 -15.74 -41.25 -23.92
CA ALA A 105 -14.44 -40.88 -24.47
C ALA A 105 -14.56 -39.94 -25.69
N GLY A 106 -15.53 -40.21 -26.58
CA GLY A 106 -15.88 -39.34 -27.70
C GLY A 106 -16.38 -37.97 -27.26
N HIS A 107 -17.28 -37.91 -26.27
CA HIS A 107 -17.79 -36.65 -25.71
C HIS A 107 -16.69 -35.83 -25.05
N ARG A 108 -15.84 -36.45 -24.21
CA ARG A 108 -14.69 -35.77 -23.59
C ARG A 108 -13.72 -35.23 -24.64
N SER A 109 -13.44 -36.01 -25.69
CA SER A 109 -12.59 -35.60 -26.82
C SER A 109 -13.19 -34.41 -27.58
N PHE A 110 -14.51 -34.42 -27.81
CA PHE A 110 -15.23 -33.32 -28.44
C PHE A 110 -15.22 -32.05 -27.58
N HIS A 111 -15.41 -32.16 -26.26
CA HIS A 111 -15.34 -31.02 -25.35
C HIS A 111 -13.92 -30.43 -25.24
N VAL A 112 -12.87 -31.27 -25.25
CA VAL A 112 -11.48 -30.80 -25.29
C VAL A 112 -11.15 -30.12 -26.62
N ALA A 113 -11.59 -30.68 -27.75
CA ALA A 113 -11.42 -30.07 -29.07
C ALA A 113 -12.17 -28.73 -29.18
N ALA A 114 -13.42 -28.66 -28.71
CA ALA A 114 -14.21 -27.42 -28.66
C ALA A 114 -13.55 -26.36 -27.76
N ALA A 115 -13.03 -26.75 -26.59
CA ALA A 115 -12.29 -25.84 -25.72
C ALA A 115 -10.99 -25.31 -26.37
N ALA A 116 -10.26 -26.16 -27.09
CA ALA A 116 -9.07 -25.78 -27.85
C ALA A 116 -9.40 -24.82 -29.01
N VAL A 117 -10.49 -25.05 -29.74
CA VAL A 117 -10.98 -24.15 -30.81
C VAL A 117 -11.42 -22.81 -30.21
N CYS A 118 -12.17 -22.80 -29.10
CA CYS A 118 -12.53 -21.57 -28.39
C CYS A 118 -11.30 -20.79 -27.91
N LEU A 119 -10.26 -21.47 -27.42
CA LEU A 119 -8.97 -20.87 -27.07
C LEU A 119 -8.27 -20.27 -28.30
N LEU A 120 -8.20 -20.98 -29.42
CA LEU A 120 -7.61 -20.48 -30.67
C LEU A 120 -8.37 -19.26 -31.21
N VAL A 121 -9.70 -19.27 -31.17
CA VAL A 121 -10.56 -18.14 -31.58
C VAL A 121 -10.40 -16.95 -30.62
N ALA A 122 -10.26 -17.18 -29.31
CA ALA A 122 -9.98 -16.12 -28.33
C ALA A 122 -8.56 -15.55 -28.45
N LEU A 123 -7.59 -16.34 -28.91
CA LEU A 123 -6.20 -15.91 -29.16
C LEU A 123 -6.01 -15.27 -30.55
N LEU A 124 -6.91 -15.52 -31.51
CA LEU A 124 -6.82 -14.96 -32.87
C LEU A 124 -6.74 -13.41 -32.87
N PRO A 125 -7.56 -12.66 -32.09
CA PRO A 125 -7.42 -11.20 -31.96
C PRO A 125 -6.11 -10.75 -31.31
N TRP A 126 -5.49 -11.59 -30.46
CA TRP A 126 -4.20 -11.31 -29.85
C TRP A 126 -3.06 -11.47 -30.87
N VAL A 127 -3.07 -12.55 -31.65
CA VAL A 127 -2.12 -12.76 -32.76
C VAL A 127 -2.30 -11.68 -33.83
N LEU A 128 -3.53 -11.37 -34.23
CA LEU A 128 -3.83 -10.27 -35.16
C LEU A 128 -3.39 -8.91 -34.62
N ARG A 129 -3.54 -8.60 -33.32
CA ARG A 129 -3.02 -7.35 -32.71
C ARG A 129 -1.50 -7.31 -32.61
N LEU A 130 -0.82 -8.45 -32.49
CA LEU A 130 0.64 -8.52 -32.53
C LEU A 130 1.17 -8.31 -33.95
N LEU A 131 0.58 -8.99 -34.94
CA LEU A 131 0.97 -8.89 -36.36
C LEU A 131 0.59 -7.53 -36.98
N LEU A 132 -0.62 -7.04 -36.70
CA LEU A 132 -1.09 -5.70 -37.12
C LEU A 132 -0.61 -4.59 -36.15
N GLY A 133 0.14 -4.93 -35.11
CA GLY A 133 0.73 -3.98 -34.15
C GLY A 133 1.80 -3.06 -34.76
N GLY A 134 2.33 -3.42 -35.94
CA GLY A 134 3.14 -2.53 -36.80
C GLY A 134 2.31 -1.61 -37.71
N GLY A 135 0.98 -1.75 -37.74
CA GLY A 135 0.08 -1.00 -38.60
C GLY A 135 -0.15 0.43 -38.12
N ARG A 136 0.33 1.41 -38.89
CA ARG A 136 0.15 2.86 -38.64
C ARG A 136 -1.32 3.26 -38.56
N ARG A 137 -1.93 3.33 -37.37
CA ARG A 137 -3.09 4.21 -37.14
C ARG A 137 -2.64 5.66 -37.10
N ARG A 138 -2.96 6.41 -38.15
CA ARG A 138 -2.90 7.89 -38.17
C ARG A 138 -4.13 8.46 -37.48
N GLU A 139 -4.04 8.70 -36.17
CA GLU A 139 -5.01 9.51 -35.42
C GLU A 139 -4.23 10.48 -34.51
N GLY A 140 -4.58 11.77 -34.53
CA GLY A 140 -4.17 12.85 -33.61
C GLY A 140 -2.73 12.86 -33.07
N ARG A 141 -1.90 13.82 -33.50
CA ARG A 141 -0.51 14.03 -33.04
C ARG A 141 -0.39 14.01 -31.50
N GLY A 142 0.03 12.87 -30.96
CA GLY A 142 0.44 12.68 -29.58
C GLY A 142 1.50 11.59 -29.53
N ARG A 143 2.69 11.90 -28.98
CA ARG A 143 3.78 10.92 -28.91
C ARG A 143 3.40 9.89 -27.84
N ARG A 144 3.15 8.63 -28.18
CA ARG A 144 2.99 7.58 -27.16
C ARG A 144 4.37 7.20 -26.58
N PRO A 145 4.47 6.73 -25.31
CA PRO A 145 5.69 6.12 -24.80
C PRO A 145 6.18 4.96 -25.68
N PRO A 146 7.49 4.67 -25.75
CA PRO A 146 8.02 3.51 -26.45
C PRO A 146 7.49 2.20 -25.84
N VAL A 147 7.17 1.22 -26.68
CA VAL A 147 6.80 -0.13 -26.21
C VAL A 147 8.07 -0.87 -25.83
N ALA A 148 8.19 -1.27 -24.56
CA ALA A 148 9.33 -2.04 -24.07
C ALA A 148 9.03 -3.55 -23.93
N GLY A 149 7.77 -3.96 -24.05
CA GLY A 149 7.36 -5.36 -23.95
C GLY A 149 5.87 -5.54 -23.68
N THR A 150 5.52 -6.68 -23.11
CA THR A 150 4.14 -7.08 -22.78
C THR A 150 4.03 -7.64 -21.37
N VAL A 151 2.81 -7.79 -20.83
CA VAL A 151 2.56 -8.47 -19.55
C VAL A 151 3.16 -9.87 -19.47
N LEU A 152 3.31 -10.58 -20.61
CA LEU A 152 3.98 -11.88 -20.65
C LEU A 152 5.48 -11.80 -20.35
N HIS A 153 6.14 -10.70 -20.70
CA HIS A 153 7.54 -10.46 -20.34
C HIS A 153 7.67 -10.19 -18.83
N MET A 154 6.67 -9.52 -18.23
CA MET A 154 6.59 -9.33 -16.78
C MET A 154 6.33 -10.65 -16.04
N LEU A 155 5.45 -11.52 -16.57
CA LEU A 155 5.23 -12.88 -16.05
C LEU A 155 6.51 -13.74 -16.13
N LYS A 156 7.21 -13.73 -17.27
CA LYS A 156 8.47 -14.48 -17.46
C LYS A 156 9.53 -14.04 -16.43
N ASN A 157 9.57 -12.75 -16.12
CA ASN A 157 10.50 -12.18 -15.16
C ASN A 157 9.89 -12.01 -13.75
N PHE A 158 8.78 -12.67 -13.41
CA PHE A 158 8.01 -12.34 -12.19
C PHE A 158 8.83 -12.41 -10.90
N ARG A 159 9.79 -13.33 -10.78
CA ARG A 159 10.70 -13.43 -9.62
C ARG A 159 11.68 -12.26 -9.50
N ARG A 160 12.00 -11.59 -10.61
CA ARG A 160 12.88 -10.40 -10.68
C ARG A 160 12.17 -9.20 -11.31
N LEU A 161 10.88 -9.03 -11.02
CA LEU A 161 10.01 -8.09 -11.74
C LEU A 161 10.50 -6.65 -11.62
N HIS A 162 10.90 -6.23 -10.43
CA HIS A 162 11.33 -4.85 -10.17
C HIS A 162 12.72 -4.57 -10.78
N ASP A 163 13.63 -5.54 -10.80
CA ASP A 163 14.91 -5.44 -11.51
C ASP A 163 14.69 -5.35 -13.02
N TYR A 164 13.87 -6.25 -13.57
CA TYR A 164 13.55 -6.27 -15.00
C TYR A 164 12.93 -4.96 -15.47
N LEU A 165 12.02 -4.36 -14.69
CA LEU A 165 11.47 -3.05 -15.00
C LEU A 165 12.52 -1.92 -14.79
N THR A 166 13.46 -2.07 -13.85
CA THR A 166 14.59 -1.14 -13.66
C THR A 166 15.55 -1.17 -14.85
N ASP A 167 15.83 -2.35 -15.41
CA ASP A 167 16.64 -2.55 -16.63
C ASP A 167 16.00 -1.94 -17.88
N ILE A 168 14.69 -1.74 -17.89
CA ILE A 168 13.99 -0.95 -18.90
C ILE A 168 14.08 0.55 -18.56
N SER A 169 13.86 0.92 -17.30
CA SER A 169 13.90 2.33 -16.82
C SER A 169 15.26 2.99 -17.07
N ARG A 170 16.36 2.23 -16.95
CA ARG A 170 17.73 2.65 -17.30
C ARG A 170 17.87 3.09 -18.78
N ARG A 171 17.04 2.56 -19.68
CA ARG A 171 17.04 2.87 -21.13
C ARG A 171 15.94 3.87 -21.52
N HIS A 172 14.84 3.89 -20.80
CA HIS A 172 13.68 4.73 -21.08
C HIS A 172 13.09 5.29 -19.78
N LYS A 173 13.21 6.61 -19.57
CA LYS A 173 12.58 7.29 -18.42
C LYS A 173 11.08 7.02 -18.31
N THR A 174 10.40 6.97 -19.46
CA THR A 174 8.99 6.62 -19.58
C THR A 174 8.83 5.61 -20.71
N PHE A 175 8.13 4.51 -20.46
CA PHE A 175 7.86 3.43 -21.43
C PHE A 175 6.49 2.82 -21.21
N ARG A 176 6.07 1.90 -22.09
CA ARG A 176 4.84 1.12 -21.89
C ARG A 176 5.05 -0.38 -22.10
N MET A 177 4.39 -1.15 -21.23
CA MET A 177 4.16 -2.59 -21.38
C MET A 177 2.73 -2.79 -21.86
N LEU A 178 2.52 -3.67 -22.83
CA LEU A 178 1.18 -3.93 -23.38
C LEU A 178 0.50 -5.12 -22.68
N ASP A 179 -0.74 -4.89 -22.22
CA ASP A 179 -1.71 -5.92 -21.87
C ASP A 179 -2.66 -6.16 -23.05
N HIS A 180 -3.47 -7.23 -23.00
CA HIS A 180 -4.49 -7.53 -24.00
C HIS A 180 -5.54 -6.41 -24.12
N TYR A 181 -5.84 -5.69 -23.03
CA TYR A 181 -6.91 -4.68 -22.98
C TYR A 181 -6.43 -3.23 -22.85
N ARG A 182 -5.18 -2.97 -22.40
CA ARG A 182 -4.69 -1.62 -22.03
C ARG A 182 -3.18 -1.47 -22.16
N SER A 183 -2.66 -0.23 -22.06
CA SER A 183 -1.22 0.00 -21.82
C SER A 183 -0.95 0.16 -20.33
N HIS A 184 0.15 -0.42 -19.85
CA HIS A 184 0.75 -0.09 -18.57
C HIS A 184 1.94 0.82 -18.85
N ILE A 185 1.76 2.12 -18.67
CA ILE A 185 2.80 3.14 -18.80
C ILE A 185 3.59 3.17 -17.49
N TYR A 186 4.91 3.14 -17.58
CA TYR A 186 5.84 3.16 -16.46
C TYR A 186 6.73 4.40 -16.60
N THR A 187 6.93 5.14 -15.50
CA THR A 187 7.77 6.34 -15.46
C THR A 187 8.66 6.37 -14.21
N VAL A 188 9.89 6.83 -14.38
CA VAL A 188 10.81 7.23 -13.31
C VAL A 188 11.09 8.74 -13.28
N ASP A 189 10.44 9.53 -14.14
CA ASP A 189 10.62 10.99 -14.18
C ASP A 189 9.78 11.71 -13.08
N PRO A 190 10.41 12.45 -12.14
CA PRO A 190 9.71 13.15 -11.06
C PRO A 190 8.66 14.17 -11.52
N ALA A 191 8.85 14.81 -12.69
CA ALA A 191 7.89 15.80 -13.20
C ALA A 191 6.55 15.13 -13.56
N ASN A 192 6.61 13.92 -14.14
CA ASN A 192 5.43 13.12 -14.41
C ASN A 192 4.72 12.74 -13.09
N LEU A 193 5.48 12.30 -12.08
CA LEU A 193 4.92 11.95 -10.77
C LEU A 193 4.21 13.14 -10.12
N GLU A 194 4.83 14.31 -10.07
CA GLU A 194 4.18 15.51 -9.53
C GLU A 194 2.91 15.83 -10.32
N TYR A 195 2.96 15.72 -11.64
CA TYR A 195 1.80 16.00 -12.47
C TYR A 195 0.61 15.10 -12.15
N PHE A 196 0.75 13.77 -12.18
CA PHE A 196 -0.40 12.88 -11.93
C PHE A 196 -0.72 12.63 -10.45
N LEU A 197 0.22 12.85 -9.52
CA LEU A 197 -0.03 12.72 -8.08
C LEU A 197 -0.56 14.01 -7.44
N LYS A 198 -0.37 15.18 -8.04
CA LYS A 198 -0.75 16.48 -7.46
C LYS A 198 -1.48 17.38 -8.46
N THR A 199 -0.88 17.68 -9.61
CA THR A 199 -1.40 18.73 -10.52
C THR A 199 -2.72 18.35 -11.21
N ASN A 200 -2.81 17.13 -11.76
CA ASN A 200 -4.01 16.60 -12.41
C ASN A 200 -4.61 15.42 -11.61
N PHE A 201 -4.57 15.51 -10.27
CA PHE A 201 -4.91 14.41 -9.36
C PHE A 201 -6.27 13.74 -9.64
N GLU A 202 -7.30 14.52 -10.00
CA GLU A 202 -8.65 13.98 -10.25
C GLU A 202 -8.71 13.08 -11.50
N ASN A 203 -7.78 13.21 -12.45
CA ASN A 203 -7.69 12.35 -13.64
C ASN A 203 -6.97 11.00 -13.36
N TYR A 204 -6.34 10.83 -12.20
CA TYR A 204 -5.46 9.69 -11.89
C TYR A 204 -5.80 9.04 -10.54
N GLY A 205 -6.86 8.23 -10.53
CA GLY A 205 -7.31 7.48 -9.37
C GLY A 205 -6.70 6.07 -9.27
N LYS A 206 -7.29 5.22 -8.42
CA LYS A 206 -7.07 3.77 -8.42
C LYS A 206 -7.86 3.09 -9.53
N GLY A 207 -9.11 3.48 -9.72
CA GLY A 207 -9.96 3.04 -10.83
C GLY A 207 -10.31 1.53 -10.83
N PRO A 208 -11.19 1.11 -11.74
CA PRO A 208 -11.88 -0.18 -11.64
C PRO A 208 -10.96 -1.40 -11.71
N PHE A 209 -9.81 -1.30 -12.37
CA PHE A 209 -8.84 -2.40 -12.48
C PHE A 209 -8.10 -2.67 -11.17
N PHE A 210 -7.64 -1.63 -10.50
CA PHE A 210 -6.94 -1.77 -9.22
C PHE A 210 -7.92 -2.20 -8.13
N SER A 211 -9.16 -1.70 -8.18
CA SER A 211 -10.26 -2.16 -7.32
C SER A 211 -10.58 -3.64 -7.55
N GLU A 212 -10.85 -4.07 -8.79
CA GLU A 212 -11.19 -5.48 -9.09
C GLU A 212 -10.12 -6.48 -8.58
N ILE A 213 -8.84 -6.11 -8.62
CA ILE A 213 -7.76 -6.96 -8.12
C ILE A 213 -7.74 -7.04 -6.59
N LEU A 214 -7.84 -5.89 -5.89
CA LEU A 214 -7.61 -5.80 -4.44
C LEU A 214 -8.88 -5.93 -3.58
N THR A 215 -10.07 -5.70 -4.12
CA THR A 215 -11.32 -5.64 -3.33
C THR A 215 -11.64 -6.93 -2.58
N ASP A 216 -11.20 -8.11 -3.02
CA ASP A 216 -11.42 -9.33 -2.23
C ASP A 216 -10.60 -9.32 -0.91
N LEU A 217 -9.38 -8.77 -0.93
CA LEU A 217 -8.50 -8.70 0.24
C LEU A 217 -8.77 -7.47 1.10
N LEU A 218 -8.88 -6.29 0.49
CA LEU A 218 -8.95 -4.98 1.17
C LEU A 218 -10.31 -4.29 1.07
N GLY A 219 -11.27 -4.87 0.35
CA GLY A 219 -12.62 -4.33 0.15
C GLY A 219 -12.65 -2.90 -0.35
N ASP A 220 -13.43 -2.05 0.33
CA ASP A 220 -13.55 -0.62 0.05
C ASP A 220 -12.52 0.23 0.84
N GLY A 221 -11.41 -0.36 1.30
CA GLY A 221 -10.38 0.31 2.08
C GLY A 221 -9.59 1.41 1.35
N ILE A 222 -8.86 2.24 2.10
CA ILE A 222 -8.29 3.52 1.66
C ILE A 222 -7.31 3.42 0.47
N PHE A 223 -6.73 2.24 0.25
CA PHE A 223 -5.85 1.92 -0.87
C PHE A 223 -6.56 1.56 -2.17
N VAL A 224 -7.86 1.27 -2.12
CA VAL A 224 -8.66 0.67 -3.19
C VAL A 224 -9.68 1.64 -3.78
N VAL A 225 -10.22 2.55 -2.96
CA VAL A 225 -11.28 3.49 -3.36
C VAL A 225 -10.75 4.87 -3.78
N ASP A 226 -11.57 5.59 -4.54
CA ASP A 226 -11.40 6.98 -4.99
C ASP A 226 -12.58 7.87 -4.49
N GLY A 227 -12.54 9.16 -4.82
CA GLY A 227 -13.66 10.09 -4.60
C GLY A 227 -14.05 10.27 -3.13
N GLU A 228 -15.34 10.45 -2.86
CA GLU A 228 -15.87 10.75 -1.52
C GLU A 228 -15.59 9.64 -0.49
N LYS A 229 -15.64 8.36 -0.87
CA LYS A 229 -15.27 7.25 0.03
C LYS A 229 -13.82 7.42 0.53
N TRP A 230 -12.90 7.72 -0.39
CA TRP A 230 -11.50 7.97 -0.05
C TRP A 230 -11.32 9.25 0.77
N ARG A 231 -12.00 10.35 0.40
CA ARG A 231 -11.95 11.64 1.14
C ARG A 231 -12.41 11.48 2.58
N HIS A 232 -13.54 10.79 2.81
CA HIS A 232 -14.05 10.49 4.16
C HIS A 232 -13.06 9.67 4.98
N GLN A 233 -12.62 8.51 4.48
CA GLN A 233 -11.66 7.65 5.19
C GLN A 233 -10.34 8.37 5.50
N ARG A 234 -9.83 9.15 4.55
CA ARG A 234 -8.60 9.92 4.74
C ARG A 234 -8.79 11.03 5.78
N LYS A 235 -9.93 11.73 5.79
CA LYS A 235 -10.25 12.76 6.78
C LYS A 235 -10.25 12.17 8.19
N VAL A 236 -11.02 11.10 8.42
CA VAL A 236 -11.11 10.40 9.73
C VAL A 236 -9.72 9.91 10.18
N ALA A 237 -8.98 9.22 9.31
CA ALA A 237 -7.64 8.74 9.63
C ALA A 237 -6.64 9.88 9.92
N SER A 238 -6.68 10.96 9.14
CA SER A 238 -5.74 12.09 9.29
C SER A 238 -5.92 12.82 10.62
N HIS A 239 -7.15 12.89 11.14
CA HIS A 239 -7.41 13.44 12.47
C HIS A 239 -6.63 12.65 13.54
N GLU A 240 -6.77 11.33 13.58
CA GLU A 240 -6.12 10.49 14.60
C GLU A 240 -4.59 10.51 14.52
N PHE A 241 -4.01 10.43 13.31
CA PHE A 241 -2.55 10.55 13.13
C PHE A 241 -1.98 11.92 13.52
N SER A 242 -2.79 12.98 13.51
CA SER A 242 -2.34 14.31 13.96
C SER A 242 -2.34 14.46 15.49
N THR A 243 -2.95 13.53 16.24
CA THR A 243 -3.08 13.68 17.70
C THR A 243 -1.78 13.38 18.44
N LYS A 244 -1.43 14.27 19.38
CA LYS A 244 -0.37 14.01 20.38
C LYS A 244 -0.64 12.72 21.17
N VAL A 245 -1.91 12.41 21.44
CA VAL A 245 -2.33 11.21 22.21
C VAL A 245 -1.92 9.93 21.47
N LEU A 246 -2.21 9.80 20.17
CA LEU A 246 -1.83 8.61 19.40
C LEU A 246 -0.30 8.51 19.24
N ARG A 247 0.40 9.64 19.06
CA ARG A 247 1.86 9.67 19.01
C ARG A 247 2.50 9.18 20.32
N ASP A 248 2.07 9.73 21.45
CA ASP A 248 2.68 9.42 22.75
C ASP A 248 2.32 7.99 23.20
N SER A 249 1.10 7.50 22.88
CA SER A 249 0.70 6.10 23.15
C SER A 249 1.43 5.10 22.25
N SER A 250 1.57 5.39 20.95
CA SER A 250 2.31 4.53 20.02
C SER A 250 3.79 4.44 20.35
N SER A 251 4.45 5.54 20.71
CA SER A 251 5.83 5.51 21.25
C SER A 251 5.96 4.53 22.44
N ALA A 252 4.96 4.47 23.33
CA ALA A 252 4.98 3.52 24.45
C ALA A 252 4.80 2.05 24.01
N VAL A 253 3.87 1.78 23.08
CA VAL A 253 3.66 0.44 22.50
C VAL A 253 4.90 -0.05 21.75
N PHE A 254 5.53 0.81 20.95
CA PHE A 254 6.73 0.45 20.19
C PHE A 254 7.90 0.11 21.11
N ARG A 255 8.11 0.86 22.20
CA ARG A 255 9.13 0.53 23.21
C ARG A 255 8.84 -0.80 23.90
N LYS A 256 7.58 -1.02 24.32
CA LYS A 256 7.12 -2.28 24.93
C LYS A 256 7.41 -3.48 24.02
N ASN A 257 7.03 -3.41 22.75
CA ASN A 257 7.22 -4.51 21.80
C ASN A 257 8.68 -4.64 21.33
N GLY A 258 9.44 -3.54 21.28
CA GLY A 258 10.89 -3.55 21.09
C GLY A 258 11.62 -4.28 22.21
N ALA A 259 11.25 -4.04 23.47
CA ALA A 259 11.79 -4.80 24.61
C ALA A 259 11.39 -6.29 24.56
N LYS A 260 10.13 -6.63 24.20
CA LYS A 260 9.72 -8.03 23.96
C LYS A 260 10.63 -8.70 22.91
N LEU A 261 10.84 -8.04 21.77
CA LEU A 261 11.68 -8.54 20.68
C LEU A 261 13.14 -8.71 21.10
N ALA A 262 13.70 -7.73 21.82
CA ALA A 262 15.07 -7.79 22.31
C ALA A 262 15.29 -8.93 23.31
N ARG A 263 14.31 -9.28 24.17
CA ARG A 263 14.40 -10.46 25.05
C ARG A 263 14.47 -11.76 24.24
N VAL A 264 13.61 -11.93 23.23
CA VAL A 264 13.63 -13.09 22.33
C VAL A 264 14.98 -13.22 21.61
N LEU A 265 15.56 -12.10 21.19
CA LEU A 265 16.88 -12.09 20.55
C LEU A 265 18.03 -12.30 21.55
N SER A 266 17.88 -11.88 22.81
CA SER A 266 18.85 -12.16 23.89
C SER A 266 18.98 -13.67 24.14
N GLU A 267 17.87 -14.39 24.22
CA GLU A 267 17.85 -15.85 24.34
C GLU A 267 18.50 -16.53 23.12
N ALA A 268 18.24 -16.02 21.91
CA ALA A 268 18.86 -16.52 20.70
C ALA A 268 20.38 -16.25 20.65
N ALA A 269 20.83 -15.07 21.07
CA ALA A 269 22.24 -14.70 21.13
C ALA A 269 23.02 -15.55 22.15
N VAL A 270 22.47 -15.73 23.37
CA VAL A 270 23.07 -16.59 24.41
C VAL A 270 23.17 -18.05 23.96
N SER A 271 22.20 -18.54 23.20
CA SER A 271 22.20 -19.90 22.66
C SER A 271 22.95 -20.06 21.32
N GLY A 272 23.55 -19.00 20.78
CA GLY A 272 24.22 -19.01 19.47
C GLY A 272 23.30 -19.37 18.29
N LYS A 273 21.98 -19.22 18.46
CA LYS A 273 20.96 -19.73 17.55
C LYS A 273 20.70 -18.77 16.39
N ILE A 274 20.68 -19.31 15.18
CA ILE A 274 20.26 -18.58 13.97
C ILE A 274 18.73 -18.39 13.99
N PHE A 275 18.26 -17.18 13.68
CA PHE A 275 16.85 -16.81 13.65
C PHE A 275 16.50 -16.05 12.36
N ASP A 276 15.23 -16.03 11.97
CA ASP A 276 14.73 -15.16 10.89
C ASP A 276 14.26 -13.82 11.47
N ILE A 277 15.04 -12.75 11.25
CA ILE A 277 14.67 -11.43 11.76
C ILE A 277 13.42 -10.88 11.05
N GLN A 278 13.15 -11.27 9.80
CA GLN A 278 11.96 -10.81 9.08
C GLN A 278 10.69 -11.37 9.73
N GLU A 279 10.69 -12.65 10.11
CA GLU A 279 9.57 -13.27 10.84
C GLU A 279 9.31 -12.56 12.18
N LEU A 280 10.36 -12.28 12.94
CA LEU A 280 10.27 -11.61 14.25
C LEU A 280 9.81 -10.15 14.12
N LEU A 281 10.29 -9.42 13.12
CA LEU A 281 9.83 -8.06 12.81
C LEU A 281 8.37 -8.04 12.34
N MET A 282 7.92 -9.03 11.55
CA MET A 282 6.51 -9.18 11.15
C MET A 282 5.60 -9.43 12.35
N LYS A 283 6.04 -10.19 13.36
CA LYS A 283 5.32 -10.37 14.64
C LYS A 283 5.32 -9.09 15.48
N CYS A 284 6.47 -8.46 15.67
CA CYS A 284 6.61 -7.24 16.45
C CYS A 284 5.77 -6.08 15.91
N THR A 285 5.73 -5.92 14.58
CA THR A 285 4.93 -4.87 13.92
C THR A 285 3.45 -5.20 13.88
N LEU A 286 3.07 -6.49 13.77
CA LEU A 286 1.70 -6.99 13.95
C LEU A 286 1.18 -6.66 15.36
N ASP A 287 1.88 -7.07 16.42
CA ASP A 287 1.51 -6.76 17.81
C ASP A 287 1.35 -5.24 18.01
N SER A 288 2.26 -4.45 17.43
CA SER A 288 2.23 -2.99 17.54
C SER A 288 1.05 -2.33 16.82
N ILE A 289 0.72 -2.74 15.59
CA ILE A 289 -0.43 -2.15 14.88
C ILE A 289 -1.77 -2.60 15.47
N PHE A 290 -1.83 -3.78 16.08
CA PHE A 290 -3.02 -4.23 16.80
C PHE A 290 -3.23 -3.48 18.11
N GLU A 291 -2.17 -3.26 18.88
CA GLU A 291 -2.27 -2.53 20.15
C GLU A 291 -2.54 -1.03 19.93
N VAL A 292 -1.87 -0.38 18.97
CA VAL A 292 -2.12 1.04 18.65
C VAL A 292 -3.41 1.26 17.84
N GLY A 293 -3.63 0.45 16.81
CA GLY A 293 -4.73 0.63 15.87
C GLY A 293 -6.08 0.16 16.40
N PHE A 294 -6.09 -0.89 17.24
CA PHE A 294 -7.31 -1.56 17.70
C PHE A 294 -7.40 -1.72 19.23
N GLY A 295 -6.37 -1.33 19.99
CA GLY A 295 -6.34 -1.46 21.45
C GLY A 295 -6.25 -2.91 21.95
N LEU A 296 -5.61 -3.80 21.19
CA LEU A 296 -5.50 -5.23 21.49
C LEU A 296 -4.04 -5.72 21.42
N ASP A 297 -3.49 -6.23 22.53
CA ASP A 297 -2.23 -6.97 22.50
C ASP A 297 -2.50 -8.42 22.04
N LEU A 298 -1.91 -8.82 20.93
CA LEU A 298 -1.98 -10.20 20.42
C LEU A 298 -0.92 -11.11 21.06
N ASP A 299 0.16 -10.51 21.56
CA ASP A 299 1.34 -11.15 22.15
C ASP A 299 1.94 -12.28 21.29
N THR A 300 2.06 -12.05 19.97
CA THR A 300 2.61 -13.04 19.03
C THR A 300 4.11 -13.26 19.18
N LEU A 301 4.84 -12.32 19.78
CA LEU A 301 6.26 -12.47 20.08
C LEU A 301 6.57 -13.45 21.23
N SER A 302 5.74 -13.50 22.28
CA SER A 302 6.05 -14.29 23.49
C SER A 302 5.71 -15.79 23.34
N GLY A 303 4.74 -16.11 22.49
CA GLY A 303 4.17 -17.46 22.38
C GLY A 303 3.37 -17.96 23.59
N LEU A 304 3.27 -17.18 24.68
CA LEU A 304 2.67 -17.61 25.95
C LEU A 304 1.13 -17.68 25.91
N SER A 305 0.50 -16.94 24.99
CA SER A 305 -0.96 -16.85 24.83
C SER A 305 -1.58 -18.07 24.12
N LYS A 306 -1.58 -19.24 24.79
CA LYS A 306 -2.00 -20.56 24.24
C LYS A 306 -3.37 -20.65 23.55
N GLY A 307 -4.22 -19.63 23.61
CA GLY A 307 -5.53 -19.58 22.92
C GLY A 307 -5.79 -18.34 22.04
N SER A 308 -4.90 -17.34 22.03
CA SER A 308 -5.01 -16.21 21.09
C SER A 308 -3.87 -16.19 20.06
N SER A 309 -2.74 -16.81 20.37
CA SER A 309 -1.60 -16.93 19.43
C SER A 309 -1.93 -17.81 18.23
N THR A 310 -2.75 -18.86 18.39
CA THR A 310 -3.14 -19.76 17.29
C THR A 310 -3.98 -19.04 16.23
N ASP A 311 -4.98 -18.28 16.66
CA ASP A 311 -5.84 -17.48 15.78
C ASP A 311 -5.04 -16.37 15.08
N ALA A 312 -4.16 -15.69 15.82
CA ALA A 312 -3.31 -14.62 15.29
C ALA A 312 -2.24 -15.14 14.31
N PHE A 313 -1.67 -16.32 14.55
CA PHE A 313 -0.73 -16.98 13.65
C PHE A 313 -1.43 -17.41 12.35
N ALA A 314 -2.58 -18.09 12.45
CA ALA A 314 -3.37 -18.48 11.28
C ALA A 314 -3.82 -17.26 10.45
N PHE A 315 -4.18 -16.16 11.12
CA PHE A 315 -4.45 -14.88 10.47
C PHE A 315 -3.22 -14.34 9.71
N ALA A 316 -2.05 -14.29 10.36
CA ALA A 316 -0.82 -13.77 9.76
C ALA A 316 -0.38 -14.58 8.53
N GLU A 317 -0.37 -15.92 8.64
CA GLU A 317 -0.04 -16.82 7.52
C GLU A 317 -1.02 -16.66 6.35
N ALA A 318 -2.33 -16.62 6.63
CA ALA A 318 -3.36 -16.39 5.62
C ALA A 318 -3.20 -15.03 4.92
N PHE A 319 -2.87 -13.98 5.69
CA PHE A 319 -2.66 -12.63 5.18
C PHE A 319 -1.42 -12.53 4.26
N ASP A 320 -0.28 -13.06 4.71
CA ASP A 320 0.98 -13.07 3.96
C ASP A 320 0.86 -13.87 2.65
N GLY A 321 0.17 -15.02 2.69
CA GLY A 321 -0.18 -15.77 1.49
C GLY A 321 -1.03 -14.96 0.53
N SER A 322 -2.07 -14.29 1.06
CA SER A 322 -3.04 -13.54 0.26
C SER A 322 -2.43 -12.37 -0.51
N GLY A 323 -1.47 -11.63 0.07
CA GLY A 323 -0.82 -10.51 -0.61
C GLY A 323 -0.13 -10.93 -1.93
N SER A 324 0.57 -12.07 -1.93
CA SER A 324 1.24 -12.59 -3.13
C SER A 324 0.26 -13.12 -4.18
N LEU A 325 -0.81 -13.80 -3.76
CA LEU A 325 -1.87 -14.30 -4.64
C LEU A 325 -2.64 -13.15 -5.29
N THR A 326 -2.93 -12.10 -4.52
CA THR A 326 -3.66 -10.92 -4.99
C THR A 326 -2.86 -10.14 -6.04
N LEU A 327 -1.57 -9.87 -5.81
CA LEU A 327 -0.74 -9.19 -6.83
C LEU A 327 -0.64 -10.02 -8.12
N ARG A 328 -0.59 -11.36 -8.03
CA ARG A 328 -0.47 -12.23 -9.20
C ARG A 328 -1.62 -12.06 -10.21
N ARG A 329 -2.83 -11.70 -9.75
CA ARG A 329 -3.99 -11.38 -10.61
C ARG A 329 -3.73 -10.22 -11.58
N ALA A 330 -2.85 -9.28 -11.24
CA ALA A 330 -2.48 -8.16 -12.11
C ALA A 330 -1.75 -8.59 -13.39
N LEU A 331 -1.22 -9.83 -13.43
CA LEU A 331 -0.46 -10.37 -14.56
C LEU A 331 -1.05 -11.70 -15.09
N ASP A 332 -1.72 -12.49 -14.25
CA ASP A 332 -2.30 -13.78 -14.62
C ASP A 332 -3.68 -13.62 -15.28
N VAL A 333 -3.71 -13.49 -16.61
CA VAL A 333 -4.94 -13.33 -17.42
C VAL A 333 -6.00 -14.43 -17.19
N SER A 334 -5.64 -15.58 -16.60
CA SER A 334 -6.57 -16.69 -16.32
C SER A 334 -7.26 -16.61 -14.95
N TRP A 335 -6.94 -15.61 -14.12
CA TRP A 335 -7.40 -15.57 -12.72
C TRP A 335 -8.93 -15.62 -12.56
N LYS A 336 -9.69 -14.96 -13.45
CA LYS A 336 -11.17 -15.00 -13.40
C LYS A 336 -11.74 -16.40 -13.64
N ILE A 337 -11.10 -17.21 -14.49
CA ILE A 337 -11.49 -18.59 -14.76
C ILE A 337 -11.16 -19.47 -13.54
N LYS A 338 -9.98 -19.28 -12.95
CA LYS A 338 -9.58 -19.97 -11.70
C LYS A 338 -10.52 -19.65 -10.54
N ARG A 339 -11.01 -18.40 -10.46
CA ARG A 339 -12.00 -17.96 -9.47
C ARG A 339 -13.36 -18.61 -9.70
N LEU A 340 -13.84 -18.63 -10.94
CA LEU A 340 -15.12 -19.25 -11.31
C LEU A 340 -15.13 -20.76 -10.99
N LEU A 341 -14.04 -21.46 -11.30
CA LEU A 341 -13.88 -22.89 -11.02
C LEU A 341 -13.45 -23.19 -9.57
N ASN A 342 -13.12 -22.16 -8.78
CA ASN A 342 -12.53 -22.29 -7.43
C ASN A 342 -11.35 -23.27 -7.39
N VAL A 343 -10.32 -23.04 -8.22
CA VAL A 343 -9.11 -23.89 -8.32
C VAL A 343 -7.81 -23.11 -8.14
N GLY A 344 -6.77 -23.83 -7.68
CA GLY A 344 -5.40 -23.31 -7.58
C GLY A 344 -5.30 -22.05 -6.70
N SER A 345 -4.63 -21.02 -7.22
CA SER A 345 -4.36 -19.77 -6.49
C SER A 345 -5.61 -19.09 -5.94
N GLU A 346 -6.73 -19.16 -6.66
CA GLU A 346 -7.98 -18.51 -6.27
C GLU A 346 -8.73 -19.30 -5.19
N ALA A 347 -8.63 -20.63 -5.19
CA ALA A 347 -9.13 -21.48 -4.10
C ALA A 347 -8.37 -21.23 -2.80
N THR A 348 -7.04 -21.14 -2.88
CA THR A 348 -6.18 -20.79 -1.73
C THR A 348 -6.51 -19.39 -1.21
N LEU A 349 -6.65 -18.40 -2.10
CA LEU A 349 -7.02 -17.05 -1.71
C LEU A 349 -8.38 -17.02 -1.02
N LYS A 350 -9.41 -17.71 -1.55
CA LYS A 350 -10.71 -17.81 -0.91
C LYS A 350 -10.62 -18.38 0.52
N LYS A 351 -9.90 -19.50 0.71
CA LYS A 351 -9.69 -20.10 2.04
C LYS A 351 -8.99 -19.14 3.00
N ASN A 352 -7.97 -18.41 2.53
CA ASN A 352 -7.27 -17.43 3.35
C ASN A 352 -8.19 -16.27 3.76
N LEU A 353 -9.05 -15.79 2.85
CA LEU A 353 -10.02 -14.74 3.14
C LEU A 353 -11.05 -15.17 4.19
N GLU A 354 -11.49 -16.43 4.20
CA GLU A 354 -12.38 -16.97 5.24
C GLU A 354 -11.72 -16.92 6.65
N VAL A 355 -10.42 -17.22 6.75
CA VAL A 355 -9.64 -17.10 8.01
C VAL A 355 -9.47 -15.63 8.42
N ILE A 356 -9.11 -14.77 7.47
CA ILE A 356 -8.91 -13.32 7.66
C ILE A 356 -10.19 -12.67 8.18
N ASP A 357 -11.31 -12.90 7.50
CA ASP A 357 -12.61 -12.34 7.86
C ASP A 357 -13.11 -12.87 9.21
N GLY A 358 -12.97 -14.18 9.47
CA GLY A 358 -13.33 -14.79 10.75
C GLY A 358 -12.62 -14.13 11.94
N PHE A 359 -11.32 -13.85 11.79
CA PHE A 359 -10.51 -13.15 12.78
C PHE A 359 -10.90 -11.68 12.95
N VAL A 360 -11.02 -10.92 11.85
CA VAL A 360 -11.32 -9.49 11.88
C VAL A 360 -12.73 -9.20 12.40
N TYR A 361 -13.75 -9.96 12.00
CA TYR A 361 -15.10 -9.80 12.56
C TYR A 361 -15.16 -10.19 14.05
N LYS A 362 -14.34 -11.15 14.51
CA LYS A 362 -14.20 -11.48 15.95
C LYS A 362 -13.57 -10.31 16.73
N LEU A 363 -12.60 -9.63 16.14
CA LEU A 363 -11.99 -8.41 16.69
C LEU A 363 -13.01 -7.24 16.77
N ILE A 364 -13.75 -6.95 15.70
CA ILE A 364 -14.75 -5.87 15.65
C ILE A 364 -15.85 -6.10 16.71
N ARG A 365 -16.37 -7.32 16.82
CA ARG A 365 -17.35 -7.69 17.85
C ARG A 365 -16.80 -7.48 19.27
N ARG A 366 -15.57 -7.93 19.55
CA ARG A 366 -14.89 -7.69 20.84
C ARG A 366 -14.77 -6.19 21.13
N LYS A 367 -14.40 -5.38 20.14
CA LYS A 367 -14.22 -3.94 20.30
C LYS A 367 -15.52 -3.20 20.64
N ARG A 368 -16.61 -3.48 19.93
CA ARG A 368 -17.94 -2.92 20.26
C ARG A 368 -18.38 -3.27 21.70
N MET A 369 -18.17 -4.52 22.13
CA MET A 369 -18.47 -4.93 23.51
C MET A 369 -17.59 -4.24 24.56
N GLN A 370 -16.37 -3.81 24.22
CA GLN A 370 -15.50 -3.03 25.09
C GLN A 370 -16.00 -1.58 25.24
N ILE A 371 -16.30 -0.93 24.12
CA ILE A 371 -16.79 0.47 24.09
C ILE A 371 -18.14 0.59 24.83
N ALA A 372 -19.07 -0.34 24.59
CA ALA A 372 -20.37 -0.37 25.26
C ALA A 372 -20.31 -0.51 26.80
N LYS A 373 -19.17 -0.90 27.36
CA LYS A 373 -18.93 -1.05 28.82
C LYS A 373 -18.15 0.12 29.44
N GLN A 374 -17.70 1.09 28.65
CA GLN A 374 -16.88 2.21 29.12
C GLN A 374 -17.73 3.45 29.43
N PRO A 375 -17.48 4.17 30.54
CA PRO A 375 -18.09 5.48 30.79
C PRO A 375 -17.77 6.47 29.66
N ARG A 376 -18.73 7.32 29.30
CA ARG A 376 -18.57 8.25 28.16
C ARG A 376 -17.39 9.22 28.29
N ASP A 377 -16.86 9.44 29.48
CA ASP A 377 -15.71 10.34 29.71
C ASP A 377 -14.34 9.65 29.58
N SER A 378 -14.27 8.31 29.63
CA SER A 378 -13.02 7.56 29.40
C SER A 378 -12.70 7.37 27.91
N ILE A 379 -13.63 7.78 27.04
CA ILE A 379 -13.59 7.79 25.57
C ILE A 379 -12.46 8.67 24.99
N ASN A 380 -11.71 9.44 25.79
CA ASN A 380 -10.63 10.30 25.28
C ASN A 380 -9.27 9.59 25.03
N LYS A 381 -9.18 8.26 25.21
CA LYS A 381 -7.98 7.45 24.88
C LYS A 381 -8.27 6.46 23.74
N GLN A 382 -8.48 6.97 22.53
CA GLN A 382 -8.91 6.12 21.40
C GLN A 382 -7.75 5.62 20.53
N ASP A 383 -7.82 4.33 20.26
CA ASP A 383 -7.24 3.68 19.09
C ASP A 383 -8.03 4.02 17.83
N ILE A 384 -7.39 3.81 16.67
CA ILE A 384 -7.92 4.18 15.35
C ILE A 384 -9.31 3.57 15.09
N LEU A 385 -9.52 2.29 15.39
CA LEU A 385 -10.81 1.62 15.17
C LEU A 385 -11.92 2.16 16.06
N SER A 386 -11.64 2.53 17.31
CA SER A 386 -12.62 3.22 18.15
C SER A 386 -13.15 4.50 17.48
N ARG A 387 -12.29 5.24 16.76
CA ARG A 387 -12.71 6.46 16.05
C ARG A 387 -13.59 6.19 14.84
N PHE A 388 -13.22 5.20 14.01
CA PHE A 388 -14.05 4.77 12.88
C PHE A 388 -15.39 4.18 13.34
N LEU A 389 -15.44 3.55 14.52
CA LEU A 389 -16.68 3.12 15.17
C LEU A 389 -17.56 4.30 15.60
N MET A 390 -17.00 5.34 16.22
CA MET A 390 -17.80 6.49 16.66
C MET A 390 -18.29 7.36 15.51
N GLU A 391 -17.48 7.57 14.48
CA GLU A 391 -17.96 8.25 13.25
C GLU A 391 -19.12 7.45 12.61
N SER A 392 -19.08 6.11 12.66
CA SER A 392 -20.16 5.25 12.17
C SER A 392 -21.46 5.27 12.97
N GLU A 393 -21.44 5.80 14.19
CA GLU A 393 -22.64 5.98 15.03
C GLU A 393 -23.25 7.39 14.87
N VAL A 394 -22.46 8.36 14.38
CA VAL A 394 -22.90 9.75 14.16
C VAL A 394 -23.52 9.94 12.78
N ASP A 395 -22.95 9.33 11.73
CA ASP A 395 -23.52 9.37 10.39
C ASP A 395 -24.54 8.23 10.23
N THR A 396 -25.83 8.55 10.15
CA THR A 396 -26.95 7.58 10.21
C THR A 396 -27.05 6.63 9.00
N GLY A 397 -26.04 6.66 8.11
CA GLY A 397 -25.81 5.76 6.98
C GLY A 397 -25.14 4.41 7.32
N ASN A 398 -25.29 3.91 8.55
CA ASN A 398 -25.10 2.49 8.93
C ASN A 398 -23.84 1.82 8.32
N LEU A 399 -22.64 2.31 8.68
CA LEU A 399 -21.38 1.72 8.19
C LEU A 399 -21.25 0.27 8.66
N SER A 400 -21.53 -0.65 7.74
CA SER A 400 -21.56 -2.09 8.00
C SER A 400 -20.26 -2.65 8.59
N ASP A 401 -20.34 -3.79 9.27
CA ASP A 401 -19.17 -4.54 9.77
C ASP A 401 -18.11 -4.78 8.68
N LYS A 402 -18.55 -4.92 7.42
CA LYS A 402 -17.65 -5.01 6.25
C LYS A 402 -16.78 -3.76 6.09
N TYR A 403 -17.34 -2.55 6.23
CA TYR A 403 -16.57 -1.32 6.15
C TYR A 403 -15.48 -1.29 7.23
N LEU A 404 -15.82 -1.60 8.47
CA LEU A 404 -14.85 -1.68 9.56
C LEU A 404 -13.78 -2.74 9.30
N ARG A 405 -14.14 -3.90 8.73
CA ARG A 405 -13.21 -4.95 8.31
C ARG A 405 -12.23 -4.46 7.23
N ASP A 406 -12.71 -3.71 6.24
CA ASP A 406 -11.92 -3.16 5.15
C ASP A 406 -10.94 -2.08 5.65
N ILE A 407 -11.36 -1.28 6.63
CA ILE A 407 -10.51 -0.31 7.34
C ILE A 407 -9.44 -1.03 8.18
N VAL A 408 -9.82 -2.01 8.99
CA VAL A 408 -8.89 -2.80 9.83
C VAL A 408 -7.78 -3.44 8.97
N LEU A 409 -8.14 -4.09 7.87
CA LEU A 409 -7.16 -4.76 7.00
C LEU A 409 -6.26 -3.79 6.24
N SER A 410 -6.80 -2.61 5.86
CA SER A 410 -5.96 -1.53 5.34
C SER A 410 -4.92 -1.09 6.36
N PHE A 411 -5.30 -0.88 7.63
CA PHE A 411 -4.36 -0.48 8.68
C PHE A 411 -3.32 -1.54 9.00
N ILE A 412 -3.71 -2.82 9.05
CA ILE A 412 -2.78 -3.94 9.26
C ILE A 412 -1.73 -3.97 8.14
N MET A 413 -2.16 -3.99 6.87
CA MET A 413 -1.25 -3.99 5.72
C MET A 413 -0.29 -2.79 5.75
N ALA A 414 -0.80 -1.61 6.10
CA ALA A 414 -0.03 -0.38 6.14
C ALA A 414 1.05 -0.40 7.24
N GLY A 415 0.66 -0.75 8.47
CA GLY A 415 1.55 -0.64 9.65
C GLY A 415 2.48 -1.83 9.87
N ARG A 416 2.07 -3.04 9.50
CA ARG A 416 2.86 -4.27 9.67
C ARG A 416 3.86 -4.44 8.54
N ASP A 417 3.35 -4.81 7.37
CA ASP A 417 4.15 -5.37 6.29
C ASP A 417 5.20 -4.38 5.77
N THR A 418 4.86 -3.09 5.70
CA THR A 418 5.78 -2.06 5.19
C THR A 418 6.94 -1.78 6.15
N THR A 419 6.65 -1.65 7.45
CA THR A 419 7.63 -1.39 8.51
C THR A 419 8.55 -2.59 8.69
N ALA A 420 8.01 -3.81 8.76
CA ALA A 420 8.80 -5.02 8.92
C ALA A 420 9.66 -5.33 7.69
N SER A 421 9.14 -5.14 6.48
CA SER A 421 9.91 -5.23 5.23
C SER A 421 11.09 -4.26 5.24
N THR A 422 10.84 -2.99 5.58
CA THR A 422 11.89 -1.96 5.61
C THR A 422 12.97 -2.28 6.65
N LEU A 423 12.58 -2.66 7.88
CA LEU A 423 13.52 -3.05 8.91
C LEU A 423 14.32 -4.30 8.54
N SER A 424 13.73 -5.26 7.82
CA SER A 424 14.44 -6.45 7.34
C SER A 424 15.55 -6.06 6.36
N TRP A 425 15.26 -5.18 5.39
CA TRP A 425 16.30 -4.66 4.51
C TRP A 425 17.33 -3.78 5.24
N PHE A 426 16.91 -3.02 6.25
CA PHE A 426 17.84 -2.24 7.07
C PHE A 426 18.84 -3.15 7.80
N PHE A 427 18.39 -4.21 8.48
CA PHE A 427 19.31 -5.15 9.13
C PHE A 427 20.17 -5.92 8.13
N TYR A 428 19.67 -6.22 6.92
CA TYR A 428 20.51 -6.74 5.84
C TYR A 428 21.65 -5.77 5.50
N MET A 429 21.35 -4.47 5.30
CA MET A 429 22.38 -3.47 5.03
C MET A 429 23.35 -3.27 6.21
N MET A 430 22.86 -3.25 7.45
CA MET A 430 23.72 -3.20 8.64
C MET A 430 24.67 -4.41 8.75
N CYS A 431 24.25 -5.60 8.32
CA CYS A 431 25.14 -6.76 8.24
C CYS A 431 26.14 -6.66 7.08
N LYS A 432 25.77 -6.02 5.96
CA LYS A 432 26.70 -5.77 4.82
C LYS A 432 27.69 -4.63 5.08
N HIS A 433 27.38 -3.72 6.01
CA HIS A 433 28.21 -2.57 6.37
C HIS A 433 28.46 -2.51 7.89
N PRO A 434 29.34 -3.37 8.46
CA PRO A 434 29.56 -3.43 9.91
C PRO A 434 30.03 -2.12 10.55
N ALA A 435 30.77 -1.28 9.82
CA ALA A 435 31.17 0.05 10.30
C ALA A 435 29.96 0.97 10.53
N MET A 436 29.02 1.01 9.59
CA MET A 436 27.76 1.78 9.73
C MET A 436 26.88 1.23 10.86
N GLN A 437 26.93 -0.09 11.09
CA GLN A 437 26.23 -0.72 12.22
C GLN A 437 26.78 -0.24 13.57
N GLU A 438 28.09 0.01 13.66
CA GLU A 438 28.73 0.57 14.85
C GLU A 438 28.45 2.06 15.02
N GLU A 439 28.52 2.82 13.94
CA GLU A 439 28.22 4.26 13.90
C GLU A 439 26.78 4.54 14.37
N VAL A 440 25.80 3.75 13.91
CA VAL A 440 24.42 3.81 14.41
C VAL A 440 24.33 3.44 15.89
N ALA A 441 25.04 2.43 16.36
CA ALA A 441 25.00 2.02 17.77
C ALA A 441 25.60 3.12 18.69
N GLN A 442 26.67 3.76 18.25
CA GLN A 442 27.32 4.87 18.95
C GLN A 442 26.43 6.13 18.94
N GLU A 443 25.84 6.52 17.79
CA GLU A 443 24.85 7.60 17.73
C GLU A 443 23.70 7.35 18.71
N VAL A 444 23.18 6.12 18.76
CA VAL A 444 22.08 5.75 19.65
C VAL A 444 22.47 5.97 21.11
N LYS A 445 23.66 5.50 21.53
CA LYS A 445 24.22 5.65 22.89
C LYS A 445 24.38 7.11 23.29
N GLU A 446 24.89 7.96 22.39
CA GLU A 446 25.03 9.41 22.61
C GLU A 446 23.69 10.14 22.64
N ALA A 447 22.75 9.73 21.79
CA ALA A 447 21.42 10.30 21.72
C ALA A 447 20.61 10.05 23.00
N THR A 448 20.71 8.85 23.57
CA THR A 448 20.05 8.43 24.83
C THR A 448 20.78 8.86 26.09
N GLU A 449 22.02 9.34 25.99
CA GLU A 449 22.86 9.77 27.15
C GLU A 449 23.11 8.59 28.13
N THR A 450 23.20 7.35 27.62
CA THR A 450 23.28 6.10 28.40
C THR A 450 24.69 5.49 28.45
N SER A 451 25.04 4.84 29.56
CA SER A 451 26.24 4.00 29.65
C SER A 451 26.09 2.70 28.86
N GLU A 452 27.19 1.99 28.68
CA GLU A 452 27.16 0.59 28.24
C GLU A 452 26.51 -0.29 29.32
N HIS A 453 26.00 -1.46 28.90
CA HIS A 453 25.46 -2.53 29.77
C HIS A 453 24.21 -2.21 30.63
N ILE A 454 23.36 -1.23 30.25
CA ILE A 454 22.07 -1.06 30.95
C ILE A 454 21.03 -2.10 30.49
N PRO A 455 20.11 -2.56 31.36
CA PRO A 455 19.01 -3.45 30.98
C PRO A 455 18.13 -2.84 29.89
N VAL A 456 17.60 -3.67 28.99
CA VAL A 456 16.83 -3.20 27.83
C VAL A 456 15.56 -2.43 28.25
N GLU A 457 14.96 -2.78 29.38
CA GLU A 457 13.83 -2.07 29.98
C GLU A 457 14.21 -0.64 30.36
N THR A 458 15.36 -0.46 31.02
CA THR A 458 15.90 0.86 31.39
C THR A 458 16.30 1.65 30.13
N PHE A 459 16.89 0.99 29.13
CA PHE A 459 17.21 1.63 27.85
C PHE A 459 15.94 2.14 27.14
N MET A 460 14.81 1.42 27.21
CA MET A 460 13.55 1.89 26.62
C MET A 460 13.13 3.24 27.19
N GLU A 461 13.29 3.47 28.49
CA GLU A 461 12.90 4.73 29.13
C GLU A 461 13.70 5.94 28.59
N HIS A 462 14.93 5.70 28.13
CA HIS A 462 15.80 6.72 27.52
C HIS A 462 15.48 6.99 26.03
N LEU A 463 14.73 6.10 25.35
CA LEU A 463 14.17 6.31 24.00
C LEU A 463 13.00 7.31 24.00
N SER A 464 13.31 8.53 24.42
CA SER A 464 12.44 9.71 24.43
C SER A 464 12.32 10.35 23.03
N GLU A 465 11.33 11.22 22.85
CA GLU A 465 11.21 12.04 21.62
C GLU A 465 12.48 12.87 21.36
N LYS A 466 13.15 13.37 22.40
CA LYS A 466 14.40 14.14 22.29
C LYS A 466 15.53 13.26 21.77
N ALA A 467 15.70 12.06 22.32
CA ALA A 467 16.71 11.10 21.85
C ALA A 467 16.45 10.67 20.39
N LEU A 468 15.20 10.31 20.07
CA LEU A 468 14.80 9.97 18.70
C LEU A 468 15.04 11.13 17.72
N ASN A 469 14.90 12.39 18.14
CA ASN A 469 15.20 13.54 17.28
C ASN A 469 16.70 13.83 17.11
N LYS A 470 17.58 13.35 18.02
CA LYS A 470 19.04 13.47 17.83
C LYS A 470 19.61 12.45 16.84
N MET A 471 18.96 11.28 16.67
CA MET A 471 19.47 10.18 15.84
C MET A 471 19.34 10.47 14.33
N GLN A 472 20.14 11.38 13.79
CA GLN A 472 20.08 11.83 12.39
C GLN A 472 20.63 10.78 11.43
N TYR A 473 21.77 10.16 11.74
CA TYR A 473 22.42 9.12 10.95
C TYR A 473 21.54 7.87 10.83
N LEU A 474 20.92 7.41 11.92
CA LEU A 474 19.91 6.33 11.87
C LEU A 474 18.71 6.70 10.99
N HIS A 475 18.25 7.96 11.01
CA HIS A 475 17.15 8.38 10.13
C HIS A 475 17.58 8.38 8.66
N ALA A 476 18.80 8.83 8.37
CA ALA A 476 19.42 8.78 7.06
C ALA A 476 19.58 7.34 6.55
N ALA A 477 20.08 6.42 7.39
CA ALA A 477 20.25 5.00 7.04
C ALA A 477 18.92 4.27 6.79
N LEU A 478 17.87 4.60 7.55
CA LEU A 478 16.51 4.10 7.28
C LEU A 478 15.93 4.69 5.99
N THR A 479 16.19 5.96 5.69
CA THR A 479 15.74 6.62 4.45
C THR A 479 16.49 6.07 3.22
N GLU A 480 17.79 5.80 3.36
CA GLU A 480 18.62 5.16 2.35
C GLU A 480 18.18 3.71 2.09
N THR A 481 17.80 2.99 3.16
CA THR A 481 17.16 1.67 3.04
C THR A 481 15.87 1.78 2.23
N LEU A 482 15.02 2.76 2.50
CA LEU A 482 13.79 3.00 1.73
C LEU A 482 14.03 3.47 0.29
N ARG A 483 15.20 4.06 -0.03
CA ARG A 483 15.55 4.47 -1.40
C ARG A 483 15.87 3.25 -2.25
N LEU A 484 16.68 2.33 -1.73
CA LEU A 484 17.04 1.09 -2.44
C LEU A 484 15.99 -0.01 -2.30
N TYR A 485 15.32 -0.11 -1.17
CA TYR A 485 14.34 -1.16 -0.86
C TYR A 485 13.02 -0.55 -0.36
N PRO A 486 12.33 0.28 -1.17
CA PRO A 486 11.04 0.85 -0.80
C PRO A 486 10.02 -0.26 -0.60
N ALA A 487 9.33 -0.23 0.54
CA ALA A 487 8.32 -1.20 0.91
C ALA A 487 7.24 -1.40 -0.17
N VAL A 488 6.87 -0.33 -0.91
CA VAL A 488 6.01 -0.40 -2.10
C VAL A 488 6.86 -0.08 -3.35
N PRO A 489 7.27 -1.09 -4.14
CA PRO A 489 8.26 -0.91 -5.21
C PRO A 489 7.70 -0.29 -6.49
N VAL A 490 6.39 -0.37 -6.70
CA VAL A 490 5.63 0.23 -7.82
C VAL A 490 4.24 0.64 -7.32
N ASP A 491 3.75 1.82 -7.68
CA ASP A 491 2.34 2.18 -7.49
C ASP A 491 1.69 2.57 -8.83
N ALA A 492 0.45 2.09 -9.00
CA ALA A 492 -0.36 2.27 -10.19
C ALA A 492 -1.51 3.25 -9.95
N LYS A 493 -1.77 4.06 -10.99
CA LYS A 493 -2.93 4.94 -11.15
C LYS A 493 -3.66 4.62 -12.46
N PHE A 494 -4.98 4.74 -12.46
CA PHE A 494 -5.82 4.59 -13.66
C PHE A 494 -6.12 5.96 -14.25
N CYS A 495 -5.89 6.13 -15.55
CA CYS A 495 -6.17 7.38 -16.26
C CYS A 495 -7.65 7.45 -16.67
N PHE A 496 -8.41 8.40 -16.12
CA PHE A 496 -9.86 8.52 -16.35
C PHE A 496 -10.24 9.21 -17.67
N SER A 497 -9.38 10.09 -18.19
CA SER A 497 -9.54 10.88 -19.41
C SER A 497 -8.21 11.04 -20.14
N ASP A 498 -8.23 11.09 -21.47
CA ASP A 498 -7.04 11.32 -22.31
C ASP A 498 -6.21 12.54 -21.87
N ASP A 499 -4.88 12.39 -21.86
CA ASP A 499 -3.98 13.37 -21.26
C ASP A 499 -2.58 13.38 -21.93
N THR A 500 -1.74 14.36 -21.62
CA THR A 500 -0.32 14.41 -22.03
C THR A 500 0.55 14.79 -20.84
N LEU A 501 1.51 13.91 -20.51
CA LEU A 501 2.43 14.10 -19.39
C LEU A 501 3.48 15.18 -19.70
N PRO A 502 4.14 15.77 -18.67
CA PRO A 502 5.20 16.77 -18.83
C PRO A 502 6.34 16.39 -19.78
N ASP A 503 6.68 15.11 -19.93
CA ASP A 503 7.67 14.62 -20.90
C ASP A 503 7.18 14.62 -22.37
N GLY A 504 5.96 15.10 -22.60
CA GLY A 504 5.30 15.16 -23.90
C GLY A 504 4.67 13.85 -24.36
N PHE A 505 4.66 12.79 -23.53
CA PHE A 505 4.00 11.54 -23.88
C PHE A 505 2.49 11.56 -23.59
N THR A 506 1.71 11.13 -24.57
CA THR A 506 0.25 11.01 -24.48
C THR A 506 -0.18 9.71 -23.78
N VAL A 507 -1.03 9.86 -22.77
CA VAL A 507 -1.75 8.81 -22.05
C VAL A 507 -3.19 8.76 -22.56
N LYS A 508 -3.79 7.57 -22.65
CA LYS A 508 -5.20 7.43 -23.01
C LYS A 508 -6.05 6.96 -21.85
N ARG A 509 -7.32 7.36 -21.86
CA ARG A 509 -8.33 6.84 -20.93
C ARG A 509 -8.28 5.31 -20.88
N GLY A 510 -8.12 4.76 -19.68
CA GLY A 510 -8.01 3.32 -19.45
C GLY A 510 -6.58 2.76 -19.43
N ASP A 511 -5.56 3.53 -19.82
CA ASP A 511 -4.17 3.18 -19.56
C ASP A 511 -3.88 3.25 -18.04
N MET A 512 -3.03 2.35 -17.55
CA MET A 512 -2.49 2.40 -16.19
C MET A 512 -1.18 3.20 -16.22
N VAL A 513 -1.08 4.28 -15.46
CA VAL A 513 0.16 5.04 -15.26
C VAL A 513 0.80 4.62 -13.95
N ASN A 514 2.04 4.16 -14.00
CA ASN A 514 2.75 3.55 -12.89
C ASN A 514 4.05 4.32 -12.65
N TYR A 515 4.36 4.61 -11.40
CA TYR A 515 5.71 5.02 -11.00
C TYR A 515 6.37 3.94 -10.16
N GLN A 516 7.70 3.97 -10.14
CA GLN A 516 8.50 2.85 -9.68
C GLN A 516 9.53 3.32 -8.65
N PRO A 517 9.15 3.52 -7.37
CA PRO A 517 10.11 3.90 -6.32
C PRO A 517 11.38 3.04 -6.33
N TYR A 518 11.26 1.73 -6.57
CA TYR A 518 12.41 0.81 -6.64
C TYR A 518 13.40 1.13 -7.78
N ALA A 519 12.88 1.50 -8.95
CA ALA A 519 13.69 1.87 -10.09
C ALA A 519 14.24 3.30 -9.93
N MET A 520 13.39 4.25 -9.51
CA MET A 520 13.75 5.64 -9.24
C MET A 520 14.90 5.76 -8.23
N GLY A 521 14.91 4.92 -7.19
CA GLY A 521 16.02 4.84 -6.24
C GLY A 521 17.37 4.57 -6.91
N ARG A 522 17.41 3.82 -8.01
CA ARG A 522 18.64 3.38 -8.71
C ARG A 522 18.97 4.21 -9.95
N MET A 523 18.26 5.31 -10.20
CA MET A 523 18.50 6.12 -11.40
C MET A 523 19.66 7.10 -11.21
N ARG A 524 20.73 6.94 -12.01
CA ARG A 524 21.90 7.84 -11.96
C ARG A 524 21.57 9.31 -12.18
N HIS A 525 20.63 9.59 -13.11
CA HIS A 525 20.15 10.95 -13.36
C HIS A 525 19.31 11.57 -12.23
N LEU A 526 19.02 10.82 -11.15
CA LEU A 526 18.40 11.32 -9.93
C LEU A 526 19.38 11.36 -8.74
N TRP A 527 20.31 10.40 -8.65
CA TRP A 527 21.10 10.17 -7.43
C TRP A 527 22.62 10.23 -7.59
N GLY A 528 23.15 10.47 -8.81
CA GLY A 528 24.58 10.42 -9.11
C GLY A 528 25.04 9.07 -9.66
N GLU A 529 26.32 8.93 -10.03
CA GLU A 529 26.86 7.66 -10.55
C GLU A 529 26.79 6.53 -9.50
N ASP A 530 26.86 6.92 -8.23
CA ASP A 530 26.72 6.15 -6.99
C ASP A 530 25.27 5.77 -6.64
N ALA A 531 24.32 5.89 -7.57
CA ALA A 531 22.89 5.62 -7.33
C ALA A 531 22.57 4.19 -6.84
N GLU A 532 23.49 3.25 -6.93
CA GLU A 532 23.32 1.88 -6.44
C GLU A 532 24.09 1.60 -5.13
N GLU A 533 24.92 2.54 -4.68
CA GLU A 533 25.62 2.47 -3.40
C GLU A 533 24.69 2.86 -2.24
N PHE A 534 24.81 2.16 -1.13
CA PHE A 534 24.16 2.51 0.13
C PHE A 534 25.06 3.49 0.90
N ARG A 535 24.68 4.77 0.88
CA ARG A 535 25.42 5.87 1.50
C ARG A 535 24.45 6.77 2.29
N PRO A 536 24.19 6.48 3.57
CA PRO A 536 23.33 7.32 4.44
C PRO A 536 23.69 8.81 4.39
N GLU A 537 24.97 9.12 4.25
CA GLU A 537 25.55 10.47 4.22
C GLU A 537 24.99 11.33 3.08
N ARG A 538 24.37 10.75 2.03
CA ARG A 538 23.68 11.52 0.98
C ARG A 538 22.44 12.29 1.49
N TRP A 539 21.97 11.95 2.68
CA TRP A 539 20.80 12.56 3.32
C TRP A 539 21.18 13.55 4.42
N LEU A 540 22.47 13.84 4.61
CA LEU A 540 22.98 14.72 5.64
C LEU A 540 23.60 15.98 5.00
N ASP A 541 23.53 17.10 5.69
CA ASP A 541 24.36 18.27 5.41
C ASP A 541 25.72 18.20 6.14
N ASP A 542 26.55 19.24 5.98
CA ASP A 542 27.89 19.33 6.58
C ASP A 542 27.86 19.31 8.13
N ASP A 543 26.72 19.64 8.75
CA ASP A 543 26.51 19.59 10.21
C ASP A 543 25.95 18.23 10.68
N GLY A 544 25.77 17.26 9.77
CA GLY A 544 25.20 15.94 10.07
C GLY A 544 23.69 15.94 10.28
N ILE A 545 22.97 16.98 9.85
CA ILE A 545 21.52 17.11 10.01
C ILE A 545 20.80 16.55 8.78
N PHE A 546 19.72 15.80 9.00
CA PHE A 546 18.97 15.15 7.93
C PHE A 546 18.22 16.15 7.03
N GLN A 547 18.52 16.08 5.74
CA GLN A 547 17.92 16.87 4.67
C GLN A 547 16.95 16.01 3.83
N PRO A 548 15.62 16.25 3.92
CA PRO A 548 14.63 15.49 3.17
C PRO A 548 14.60 15.88 1.68
N GLU A 549 14.72 14.89 0.81
CA GLU A 549 14.50 15.07 -0.63
C GLU A 549 13.04 15.33 -1.02
N SER A 550 12.85 15.89 -2.23
CA SER A 550 11.53 16.07 -2.81
C SER A 550 10.73 14.75 -2.81
N PRO A 551 9.46 14.73 -2.36
CA PRO A 551 8.66 13.51 -2.31
C PRO A 551 8.35 12.94 -3.71
N PHE A 552 8.57 13.72 -4.78
CA PHE A 552 8.44 13.26 -6.16
C PHE A 552 9.74 12.67 -6.72
N LYS A 553 10.90 12.90 -6.06
CA LYS A 553 12.18 12.21 -6.29
C LYS A 553 12.28 10.96 -5.42
N PHE A 554 11.96 11.10 -4.12
CA PHE A 554 11.92 10.03 -3.13
C PHE A 554 10.47 9.65 -2.79
N ALA A 555 9.84 8.88 -3.68
CA ALA A 555 8.40 8.57 -3.61
C ALA A 555 8.04 7.35 -2.73
N ALA A 556 8.89 6.95 -1.78
CA ALA A 556 8.68 5.77 -0.93
C ALA A 556 7.41 5.85 -0.05
N PHE A 557 6.97 7.06 0.28
CA PHE A 557 5.73 7.34 1.04
C PHE A 557 4.59 7.91 0.19
N GLN A 558 4.63 7.73 -1.14
CA GLN A 558 3.80 8.44 -2.12
C GLN A 558 3.99 9.96 -2.03
N SER A 559 3.15 10.72 -2.74
CA SER A 559 3.21 12.19 -2.81
C SER A 559 1.81 12.77 -3.03
N GLY A 560 1.69 14.10 -2.97
CA GLY A 560 0.43 14.81 -3.25
C GLY A 560 -0.70 14.46 -2.27
N PRO A 561 -1.99 14.60 -2.67
CA PRO A 561 -3.12 14.33 -1.79
C PRO A 561 -3.20 12.89 -1.26
N ARG A 562 -2.48 11.93 -1.85
CA ARG A 562 -2.41 10.52 -1.41
C ARG A 562 -1.12 10.17 -0.63
N ILE A 563 -0.32 11.14 -0.21
CA ILE A 563 0.86 10.91 0.66
C ILE A 563 0.50 10.08 1.90
N CYS A 564 1.39 9.18 2.33
CA CYS A 564 1.18 8.26 3.44
C CYS A 564 0.92 9.01 4.75
N LEU A 565 -0.22 8.72 5.40
CA LEU A 565 -0.56 9.28 6.71
C LEU A 565 0.35 8.75 7.83
N GLY A 566 0.84 7.51 7.68
CA GLY A 566 1.70 6.85 8.65
C GLY A 566 3.20 7.12 8.49
N LYS A 567 3.63 8.12 7.71
CA LYS A 567 5.07 8.37 7.45
C LYS A 567 5.87 8.53 8.74
N ASP A 568 5.49 9.49 9.57
CA ASP A 568 6.25 9.84 10.78
C ASP A 568 6.09 8.76 11.87
N PHE A 569 4.95 8.07 11.87
CA PHE A 569 4.64 6.90 12.69
C PHE A 569 5.56 5.71 12.35
N ALA A 570 5.75 5.42 11.05
CA ALA A 570 6.65 4.38 10.58
C ALA A 570 8.11 4.71 10.92
N TYR A 571 8.58 5.93 10.64
CA TYR A 571 9.95 6.34 11.02
C TYR A 571 10.19 6.21 12.52
N ARG A 572 9.23 6.64 13.34
CA ARG A 572 9.26 6.47 14.81
C ARG A 572 9.38 5.01 15.22
N GLN A 573 8.53 4.13 14.69
CA GLN A 573 8.56 2.70 14.98
C GLN A 573 9.90 2.07 14.54
N MET A 574 10.38 2.42 13.34
CA MET A 574 11.64 1.93 12.81
C MET A 574 12.83 2.39 13.64
N LYS A 575 12.89 3.67 14.03
CA LYS A 575 13.98 4.19 14.87
C LYS A 575 13.99 3.57 16.26
N ILE A 576 12.82 3.40 16.90
CA ILE A 576 12.74 2.70 18.20
C ILE A 576 13.25 1.26 18.06
N LEU A 577 12.74 0.48 17.11
CA LEU A 577 13.14 -0.92 16.96
C LEU A 577 14.62 -1.06 16.55
N ALA A 578 15.11 -0.23 15.63
CA ALA A 578 16.51 -0.22 15.22
C ALA A 578 17.45 0.18 16.37
N ALA A 579 17.12 1.25 17.11
CA ALA A 579 17.91 1.70 18.26
C ALA A 579 17.94 0.66 19.38
N THR A 580 16.79 0.05 19.73
CA THR A 580 16.72 -1.07 20.68
C THR A 580 17.66 -2.21 20.30
N LEU A 581 17.59 -2.66 19.05
CA LEU A 581 18.32 -3.84 18.63
C LEU A 581 19.81 -3.57 18.41
N LEU A 582 20.17 -2.42 17.85
CA LEU A 582 21.58 -2.06 17.61
C LEU A 582 22.29 -1.55 18.87
N HIS A 583 21.57 -1.10 19.90
CA HIS A 583 22.15 -0.87 21.22
C HIS A 583 22.50 -2.19 21.93
N SER A 584 21.65 -3.21 21.83
CA SER A 584 21.85 -4.49 22.54
C SER A 584 22.69 -5.52 21.79
N PHE A 585 22.75 -5.47 20.46
CA PHE A 585 23.31 -6.57 19.65
C PHE A 585 24.20 -6.11 18.49
N VAL A 586 25.17 -6.96 18.14
CA VAL A 586 25.84 -6.98 16.84
C VAL A 586 25.22 -8.10 16.00
N PHE A 587 24.79 -7.78 14.79
CA PHE A 587 24.18 -8.71 13.84
C PHE A 587 25.12 -9.11 12.72
N LYS A 588 25.06 -10.40 12.32
CA LYS A 588 25.74 -10.94 11.14
C LYS A 588 24.78 -11.81 10.32
N LEU A 589 25.02 -11.91 9.02
CA LEU A 589 24.32 -12.87 8.16
C LEU A 589 24.69 -14.29 8.58
N SER A 590 23.72 -15.22 8.59
CA SER A 590 24.02 -16.64 8.84
C SER A 590 24.84 -17.27 7.72
N ASP A 591 24.80 -16.68 6.53
CA ASP A 591 25.52 -17.07 5.32
C ASP A 591 25.76 -15.78 4.51
N GLU A 592 27.02 -15.34 4.44
CA GLU A 592 27.42 -14.12 3.72
C GLU A 592 27.47 -14.30 2.19
N GLN A 593 27.50 -15.55 1.71
CA GLN A 593 27.58 -15.91 0.29
C GLN A 593 26.20 -16.09 -0.34
N LYS A 594 25.17 -16.37 0.46
CA LYS A 594 23.79 -16.50 -0.02
C LYS A 594 23.28 -15.18 -0.60
N VAL A 595 22.95 -15.20 -1.89
CA VAL A 595 22.31 -14.07 -2.58
C VAL A 595 20.91 -13.83 -1.99
N VAL A 596 20.71 -12.66 -1.39
CA VAL A 596 19.42 -12.18 -0.88
C VAL A 596 18.61 -11.60 -2.04
N ASN A 597 17.37 -12.08 -2.21
CA ASN A 597 16.44 -11.66 -3.26
C ASN A 597 15.13 -11.18 -2.61
N TYR A 598 14.31 -10.43 -3.34
CA TYR A 598 12.95 -10.07 -2.90
C TYR A 598 11.89 -11.04 -3.44
N LYS A 599 10.77 -11.13 -2.72
CA LYS A 599 9.57 -11.84 -3.15
C LYS A 599 8.60 -10.84 -3.79
N THR A 600 8.19 -11.09 -5.04
CA THR A 600 7.24 -10.22 -5.74
C THR A 600 5.83 -10.38 -5.17
N MET A 601 5.44 -9.45 -4.30
CA MET A 601 4.12 -9.31 -3.68
C MET A 601 3.80 -7.82 -3.43
N LEU A 602 2.69 -7.51 -2.75
CA LEU A 602 2.26 -6.12 -2.51
C LEU A 602 3.32 -5.27 -1.78
N THR A 603 4.16 -5.92 -0.96
CA THR A 603 5.32 -5.31 -0.29
C THR A 603 6.62 -6.00 -0.68
N LEU A 604 7.74 -5.28 -0.65
CA LEU A 604 9.06 -5.77 -1.04
C LEU A 604 9.72 -6.63 0.05
N GLN A 605 9.13 -7.77 0.41
CA GLN A 605 9.70 -8.68 1.42
C GLN A 605 10.93 -9.44 0.88
N ILE A 606 11.85 -9.86 1.77
CA ILE A 606 12.96 -10.75 1.44
C ILE A 606 12.43 -12.16 1.18
N ASP A 607 12.84 -12.78 0.08
CA ASP A 607 12.41 -14.14 -0.30
C ASP A 607 13.11 -15.20 0.55
N GLY A 608 12.30 -16.07 1.18
CA GLY A 608 12.79 -17.08 2.11
C GLY A 608 13.32 -16.56 3.45
N GLY A 609 13.02 -15.30 3.81
CA GLY A 609 13.39 -14.71 5.11
C GLY A 609 14.84 -14.23 5.22
N LEU A 610 15.16 -13.51 6.30
CA LEU A 610 16.50 -12.99 6.57
C LEU A 610 17.09 -13.67 7.81
N ARG A 611 17.92 -14.68 7.56
CA ARG A 611 18.57 -15.46 8.62
C ARG A 611 19.81 -14.77 9.15
N LEU A 612 19.78 -14.39 10.42
CA LEU A 612 20.86 -13.72 11.12
C LEU A 612 21.34 -14.54 12.32
N SER A 613 22.55 -14.24 12.77
CA SER A 613 23.01 -14.49 14.13
C SER A 613 23.22 -13.14 14.83
N ALA A 614 23.07 -13.13 16.16
CA ALA A 614 23.36 -11.98 17.00
C ALA A 614 24.32 -12.36 18.13
N SER A 615 25.19 -11.43 18.49
CA SER A 615 25.93 -11.44 19.77
C SER A 615 25.53 -10.21 20.58
N HIS A 616 25.53 -10.33 21.91
CA HIS A 616 25.42 -9.16 22.78
C HIS A 616 26.57 -8.19 22.54
N ARG A 617 26.32 -6.90 22.78
CA ARG A 617 27.32 -5.83 22.80
C ARG A 617 27.99 -5.72 24.16
#